data_AF-X1TC86-F1
#
_entry.id   AF-X1TC86-F1
#
_cell.length_a   1.000
_cell.length_b   1.000
_cell.length_c   1.000
_cell.angle_alpha   90.00
_cell.angle_beta   90.00
_cell.angle_gamma   90.00
#
_symmetry.space_group_name_H-M   'P 1'
#
loop_
_entity.id
_entity.type
_entity.pdbx_description
1 polymer ?
#
loop_
_entity_poly.entity_id
_entity_poly.type
_entity_poly.pdbx_seq_one_letter_code
_entity_poly.pdbx_strand_id
1 'polypeptide(L)'
;MLDIGKYIIDEPYRQHGNGYDQLEGDYAVYYKVATKFSHKARLEDRDDLLHTIILNLAIAHRSNGHKPDNPSWMYRIASFTVAQYWRDYYKANNGLDCGHCSNPQRKKCKRDNLYSECPKAVKVEYLSKPIIDSEGNITELGELIADDKAIDLQAWVEDKTFLLGCPQRLIDIAEKKHNGIALDHKEQHYID
;
A
#
# COMPACT_ATOMS: atom_id res chain seq x y z
N MET A 1 -39.52 -10.77 3.46
CA MET A 1 -38.26 -10.45 2.76
C MET A 1 -38.67 -9.73 1.48
N LEU A 2 -38.36 -8.44 1.33
CA LEU A 2 -38.72 -7.69 0.12
C LEU A 2 -37.85 -8.18 -1.04
N ASP A 3 -38.47 -8.48 -2.18
CA ASP A 3 -37.78 -8.76 -3.44
C ASP A 3 -37.20 -7.46 -4.01
N ILE A 4 -36.03 -7.08 -3.52
CA ILE A 4 -35.28 -5.89 -3.95
C ILE A 4 -34.97 -5.96 -5.45
N GLY A 5 -34.90 -7.18 -6.02
CA GLY A 5 -34.71 -7.40 -7.46
C GLY A 5 -35.77 -6.71 -8.31
N LYS A 6 -37.00 -6.56 -7.81
CA LYS A 6 -38.10 -5.87 -8.50
C LYS A 6 -37.83 -4.39 -8.79
N TYR A 7 -36.96 -3.74 -8.00
CA TYR A 7 -36.62 -2.32 -8.16
C TYR A 7 -35.33 -2.08 -8.94
N ILE A 8 -34.59 -3.14 -9.27
CA ILE A 8 -33.38 -3.08 -10.10
C ILE A 8 -33.72 -3.65 -11.48
N ILE A 9 -34.38 -2.80 -12.25
CA ILE A 9 -35.01 -3.11 -13.55
C ILE A 9 -34.01 -3.05 -14.71
N ASP A 10 -32.83 -2.48 -14.48
CA ASP A 10 -31.85 -2.25 -15.54
C ASP A 10 -30.98 -3.49 -15.76
N GLU A 11 -30.75 -3.82 -17.02
CA GLU A 11 -29.79 -4.84 -17.42
C GLU A 11 -28.35 -4.43 -17.07
N PRO A 12 -27.48 -5.41 -16.74
CA PRO A 12 -26.08 -5.13 -16.43
C PRO A 12 -25.40 -4.47 -17.63
N TYR A 13 -24.56 -3.46 -17.36
CA TYR A 13 -23.80 -2.72 -18.39
C TYR A 13 -22.86 -3.62 -19.23
N ARG A 14 -22.47 -4.77 -18.69
CA ARG A 14 -21.75 -5.85 -19.39
C ARG A 14 -22.36 -7.19 -19.00
N GLN A 15 -22.72 -7.99 -20.00
CA GLN A 15 -22.90 -9.43 -19.82
C GLN A 15 -21.49 -10.05 -19.89
N HIS A 16 -20.93 -10.36 -18.74
CA HIS A 16 -19.69 -11.12 -18.68
C HIS A 16 -20.06 -12.59 -18.92
N GLY A 17 -19.59 -13.21 -20.01
CA GLY A 17 -19.69 -14.67 -20.21
C GLY A 17 -18.84 -15.49 -19.23
N ASN A 18 -18.56 -14.94 -18.05
CA ASN A 18 -17.53 -15.34 -17.10
C ASN A 18 -18.15 -15.92 -15.80
N GLY A 19 -19.27 -16.63 -15.90
CA GLY A 19 -19.86 -17.38 -14.77
C GLY A 19 -20.81 -16.60 -13.84
N TYR A 20 -20.94 -15.27 -13.98
CA TYR A 20 -21.92 -14.50 -13.20
C TYR A 20 -23.38 -14.75 -13.60
N ASP A 21 -23.61 -15.33 -14.78
CA ASP A 21 -24.95 -15.73 -15.25
C ASP A 21 -25.56 -16.86 -14.40
N GLN A 22 -24.74 -17.52 -13.56
CA GLN A 22 -25.16 -18.55 -12.61
C GLN A 22 -25.48 -17.98 -11.22
N LEU A 23 -25.34 -16.67 -11.01
CA LEU A 23 -25.65 -16.06 -9.72
C LEU A 23 -27.17 -16.02 -9.49
N GLU A 24 -27.58 -16.48 -8.32
CA GLU A 24 -28.98 -16.46 -7.88
C GLU A 24 -29.17 -15.61 -6.62
N GLY A 25 -30.42 -15.24 -6.33
CA GLY A 25 -30.79 -14.52 -5.11
C GLY A 25 -30.10 -13.16 -4.94
N ASP A 26 -29.66 -12.86 -3.72
CA ASP A 26 -29.07 -11.56 -3.36
C ASP A 26 -27.79 -11.24 -4.16
N TYR A 27 -26.99 -12.24 -4.49
CA TYR A 27 -25.74 -12.05 -5.23
C TYR A 27 -25.98 -11.58 -6.67
N ALA A 28 -27.05 -12.05 -7.31
CA ALA A 28 -27.47 -11.55 -8.62
C ALA A 28 -27.82 -10.06 -8.58
N VAL A 29 -28.48 -9.63 -7.49
CA VAL A 29 -28.81 -8.22 -7.24
C VAL A 29 -27.54 -7.39 -7.02
N TYR A 30 -26.59 -7.90 -6.23
CA TYR A 30 -25.31 -7.21 -6.00
C TYR A 30 -24.50 -7.05 -7.28
N TYR A 31 -24.46 -8.08 -8.13
CA TYR A 31 -23.80 -8.03 -9.43
C TYR A 31 -24.42 -6.95 -10.34
N LYS A 32 -25.75 -6.86 -10.41
CA LYS A 32 -26.43 -5.79 -11.15
C LYS A 32 -26.07 -4.39 -10.66
N VAL A 33 -25.87 -4.21 -9.35
CA VAL A 33 -25.39 -2.93 -8.80
C VAL A 33 -23.91 -2.71 -9.14
N ALA A 34 -23.05 -3.71 -8.93
CA ALA A 34 -21.61 -3.58 -9.11
C ALA A 34 -21.21 -3.27 -10.56
N THR A 35 -21.84 -3.91 -11.54
CA THR A 35 -21.58 -3.66 -12.98
C THR A 35 -21.85 -2.21 -13.39
N LYS A 36 -22.76 -1.50 -12.70
CA LYS A 36 -23.01 -0.07 -12.93
C LYS A 36 -21.89 0.85 -12.43
N PHE A 37 -20.95 0.34 -11.64
CA PHE A 37 -19.86 1.14 -11.06
C PHE A 37 -18.47 0.66 -11.49
N SER A 38 -18.30 -0.62 -11.86
CA SER A 38 -17.01 -1.20 -12.22
C SER A 38 -16.27 -0.43 -13.31
N HIS A 39 -16.99 0.11 -14.30
CA HIS A 39 -16.42 0.90 -15.39
C HIS A 39 -15.71 2.19 -14.95
N LYS A 40 -15.91 2.64 -13.70
CA LYS A 40 -15.28 3.84 -13.12
C LYS A 40 -13.86 3.59 -12.60
N ALA A 41 -13.40 2.34 -12.55
CA ALA A 41 -12.00 2.00 -12.31
C ALA A 41 -11.19 2.00 -13.62
N ARG A 42 -9.86 1.88 -13.49
CA ARG A 42 -8.98 1.55 -14.62
C ARG A 42 -9.44 0.26 -15.29
N LEU A 43 -9.16 0.12 -16.59
CA LEU A 43 -9.64 -1.00 -17.40
C LEU A 43 -9.24 -2.37 -16.81
N GLU A 44 -8.01 -2.49 -16.31
CA GLU A 44 -7.44 -3.69 -15.70
C GLU A 44 -8.12 -4.04 -14.36
N ASP A 45 -8.51 -3.03 -13.58
CA ASP A 45 -9.05 -3.22 -12.22
C ASP A 45 -10.60 -3.30 -12.18
N ARG A 46 -11.27 -3.30 -13.34
CA ARG A 46 -12.74 -3.26 -13.38
C ARG A 46 -13.36 -4.49 -12.70
N ASP A 47 -12.78 -5.66 -12.95
CA ASP A 47 -13.29 -6.91 -12.40
C ASP A 47 -12.99 -7.03 -10.90
N ASP A 48 -11.83 -6.53 -10.46
CA ASP A 48 -11.49 -6.44 -9.04
C ASP A 48 -12.40 -5.47 -8.28
N LEU A 49 -12.68 -4.30 -8.86
CA LEU A 49 -13.64 -3.35 -8.29
C LEU A 49 -15.05 -3.95 -8.25
N LEU A 50 -15.47 -4.65 -9.30
CA LEU A 50 -16.76 -5.34 -9.35
C LEU A 50 -16.89 -6.34 -8.20
N HIS A 51 -15.89 -7.21 -8.02
CA HIS A 51 -15.84 -8.16 -6.92
C HIS A 51 -15.83 -7.50 -5.55
N THR A 52 -15.05 -6.42 -5.39
CA THR A 52 -14.96 -5.67 -4.13
C THR A 52 -16.32 -5.07 -3.76
N ILE A 53 -17.06 -4.53 -4.72
CA ILE A 53 -18.42 -4.01 -4.47
C ILE A 53 -19.35 -5.14 -4.02
N ILE A 54 -19.35 -6.29 -4.72
CA ILE A 54 -20.19 -7.45 -4.35
C ILE A 54 -19.87 -7.91 -2.92
N LEU A 55 -18.58 -8.01 -2.56
CA LEU A 55 -18.15 -8.42 -1.23
C LEU A 55 -18.61 -7.41 -0.16
N ASN A 56 -18.43 -6.11 -0.39
CA ASN A 56 -18.88 -5.07 0.54
C ASN A 56 -20.39 -5.09 0.75
N LEU A 57 -21.17 -5.34 -0.31
CA LEU A 57 -22.62 -5.49 -0.21
C LEU A 57 -23.00 -6.73 0.61
N ALA A 58 -22.34 -7.87 0.39
CA ALA A 58 -22.58 -9.09 1.13
C ALA A 58 -22.23 -8.95 2.63
N ILE A 59 -21.11 -8.29 2.96
CA ILE A 59 -20.71 -8.02 4.34
C ILE A 59 -21.74 -7.11 5.02
N ALA A 60 -22.14 -6.02 4.37
CA ALA A 60 -23.15 -5.11 4.90
C ALA A 60 -24.52 -5.78 5.04
N HIS A 61 -24.85 -6.72 4.16
CA HIS A 61 -26.09 -7.49 4.27
C HIS A 61 -26.10 -8.43 5.47
N ARG A 62 -24.96 -9.09 5.74
CA ARG A 62 -24.80 -9.97 6.92
C ARG A 62 -24.83 -9.21 8.24
N SER A 63 -24.42 -7.94 8.26
CA SER A 63 -24.23 -7.18 9.50
C SER A 63 -25.52 -6.68 10.16
N ASN A 64 -26.72 -7.08 9.69
CA ASN A 64 -28.04 -6.96 10.35
C ASN A 64 -28.47 -5.60 10.96
N GLY A 65 -27.73 -4.51 10.76
CA GLY A 65 -28.16 -3.16 11.14
C GLY A 65 -29.33 -2.70 10.29
N HIS A 66 -30.22 -1.85 10.84
CA HIS A 66 -31.38 -1.25 10.16
C HIS A 66 -31.08 -0.91 8.68
N LYS A 67 -31.37 -1.87 7.80
CA LYS A 67 -31.17 -1.71 6.36
C LYS A 67 -32.37 -0.95 5.83
N PRO A 68 -32.18 0.14 5.08
CA PRO A 68 -33.28 0.78 4.40
C PRO A 68 -33.97 -0.22 3.48
N ASP A 69 -35.30 -0.24 3.47
CA ASP A 69 -36.12 -1.10 2.60
C ASP A 69 -36.03 -0.76 1.10
N ASN A 70 -35.04 0.06 0.70
CA ASN A 70 -34.82 0.54 -0.65
C ASN A 70 -33.38 0.23 -1.11
N PRO A 71 -33.13 0.12 -2.43
CA PRO A 71 -31.80 -0.24 -2.94
C PRO A 71 -30.74 0.87 -2.78
N SER A 72 -31.09 2.05 -2.26
CA SER A 72 -30.17 3.21 -2.21
C SER A 72 -28.92 2.95 -1.38
N TRP A 73 -29.01 2.11 -0.34
CA TRP A 73 -27.83 1.74 0.45
C TRP A 73 -26.80 0.98 -0.40
N MET A 74 -27.25 0.14 -1.35
CA MET A 74 -26.35 -0.60 -2.23
C MET A 74 -25.60 0.37 -3.15
N TYR A 75 -26.32 1.33 -3.74
CA TYR A 75 -25.73 2.38 -4.57
C TYR A 75 -24.74 3.26 -3.80
N ARG A 76 -25.04 3.56 -2.52
CA ARG A 76 -24.10 4.30 -1.65
C ARG A 76 -22.84 3.49 -1.40
N ILE A 77 -22.94 2.22 -1.03
CA ILE A 77 -21.78 1.35 -0.80
C ILE A 77 -20.93 1.24 -2.08
N ALA A 78 -21.56 1.01 -3.24
CA ALA A 78 -20.85 0.96 -4.51
C ALA A 78 -20.12 2.29 -4.81
N SER A 79 -20.79 3.43 -4.61
CA SER A 79 -20.18 4.75 -4.80
C SER A 79 -19.01 5.01 -3.83
N PHE A 80 -19.12 4.61 -2.57
CA PHE A 80 -18.03 4.75 -1.60
C PHE A 80 -16.86 3.83 -1.92
N THR A 81 -17.14 2.63 -2.40
CA THR A 81 -16.11 1.66 -2.82
C THR A 81 -15.30 2.22 -4.00
N VAL A 82 -15.95 2.82 -5.01
CA VAL A 82 -15.24 3.52 -6.10
C VAL A 82 -14.39 4.67 -5.57
N ALA A 83 -14.92 5.48 -4.65
CA ALA A 83 -14.18 6.58 -4.08
C ALA A 83 -12.99 6.11 -3.22
N GLN A 84 -13.08 4.91 -2.63
CA GLN A 84 -12.00 4.28 -1.87
C GLN A 84 -10.91 3.77 -2.81
N TYR A 85 -11.30 3.04 -3.87
CA TYR A 85 -10.39 2.59 -4.93
C TYR A 85 -9.49 3.71 -5.45
N TRP A 86 -10.08 4.85 -5.82
CA TRP A 86 -9.29 5.99 -6.31
C TRP A 86 -8.37 6.59 -5.24
N ARG A 87 -8.81 6.64 -3.97
CA ARG A 87 -7.97 7.14 -2.87
C ARG A 87 -6.77 6.23 -2.65
N ASP A 88 -6.98 4.91 -2.66
CA ASP A 88 -5.91 3.93 -2.49
C ASP A 88 -4.94 3.97 -3.67
N TYR A 89 -5.46 4.09 -4.90
CA TYR A 89 -4.64 4.27 -6.10
C TYR A 89 -3.76 5.53 -6.03
N TYR A 90 -4.33 6.69 -5.69
CA TYR A 90 -3.57 7.93 -5.55
C TYR A 90 -2.54 7.84 -4.43
N LYS A 91 -2.87 7.18 -3.31
CA LYS A 91 -1.94 6.95 -2.21
C LYS A 91 -0.77 6.07 -2.64
N ALA A 92 -1.03 4.99 -3.38
CA ALA A 92 0.01 4.10 -3.88
C ALA A 92 0.94 4.81 -4.89
N ASN A 93 0.38 5.63 -5.79
CA ASN A 93 1.17 6.28 -6.83
C ASN A 93 1.89 7.56 -6.36
N ASN A 94 1.28 8.33 -5.46
CA ASN A 94 1.77 9.66 -5.05
C ASN A 94 2.27 9.70 -3.59
N GLY A 95 2.19 8.58 -2.87
CA GLY A 95 2.52 8.51 -1.43
C GLY A 95 1.50 9.21 -0.51
N LEU A 96 0.44 9.82 -1.05
CA LEU A 96 -0.57 10.54 -0.28
C LEU A 96 -1.94 10.53 -0.95
N ASP A 97 -2.99 10.73 -0.15
CA ASP A 97 -4.34 10.96 -0.63
C ASP A 97 -4.95 12.23 0.00
N CYS A 98 -6.00 12.77 -0.63
CA CYS A 98 -6.74 13.92 -0.11
C CYS A 98 -7.63 13.58 1.11
N GLY A 99 -7.83 12.30 1.43
CA GLY A 99 -8.63 11.84 2.55
C GLY A 99 -8.00 12.17 3.91
N HIS A 100 -6.67 12.20 3.97
CA HIS A 100 -5.91 12.59 5.16
C HIS A 100 -5.75 14.13 5.32
N CYS A 101 -6.32 14.92 4.40
CA CYS A 101 -6.30 16.39 4.48
C CYS A 101 -7.46 16.93 5.30
N SER A 102 -7.20 18.02 6.06
CA SER A 102 -8.25 18.65 6.87
C SER A 102 -9.33 19.30 5.99
N ASN A 103 -10.54 19.44 6.53
CA ASN A 103 -11.65 20.07 5.81
C ASN A 103 -11.32 21.49 5.29
N PRO A 104 -10.66 22.38 6.07
CA PRO A 104 -10.21 23.67 5.56
C PRO A 104 -9.23 23.55 4.39
N GLN A 105 -8.25 22.63 4.47
CA GLN A 105 -7.27 22.39 3.40
C GLN A 105 -7.96 21.93 2.11
N ARG A 106 -8.88 20.97 2.20
CA ARG A 106 -9.65 20.47 1.04
C ARG A 106 -10.52 21.56 0.40
N LYS A 107 -11.13 22.44 1.21
CA LYS A 107 -11.88 23.61 0.71
C LYS A 107 -10.97 24.58 -0.06
N LYS A 108 -9.76 24.85 0.47
CA LYS A 108 -8.75 25.65 -0.22
C LYS A 108 -8.33 25.01 -1.54
N CYS A 109 -7.96 23.73 -1.54
CA CYS A 109 -7.57 22.99 -2.75
C CYS A 109 -8.67 22.99 -3.80
N LYS A 110 -9.95 22.87 -3.39
CA LYS A 110 -11.09 22.95 -4.31
C LYS A 110 -11.26 24.34 -4.92
N ARG A 111 -11.10 25.40 -4.12
CA ARG A 111 -11.23 26.79 -4.57
C ARG A 111 -10.14 27.16 -5.57
N ASP A 112 -8.92 26.75 -5.27
CA ASP A 112 -7.72 27.15 -6.00
C ASP A 112 -7.31 26.10 -7.06
N ASN A 113 -8.12 25.05 -7.25
CA ASN A 113 -7.91 23.91 -8.16
C ASN A 113 -6.53 23.22 -8.03
N LEU A 114 -6.04 23.05 -6.80
CA LEU A 114 -4.71 22.51 -6.49
C LEU A 114 -4.63 20.97 -6.49
N TYR A 115 -5.54 20.28 -7.19
CA TYR A 115 -5.53 18.81 -7.22
C TYR A 115 -4.35 18.25 -8.01
N SER A 116 -3.94 18.93 -9.09
CA SER A 116 -2.75 18.56 -9.88
C SER A 116 -1.44 18.98 -9.20
N GLU A 117 -1.50 19.98 -8.32
CA GLU A 117 -0.33 20.57 -7.64
C GLU A 117 -0.55 20.54 -6.13
N CYS A 118 -0.63 19.32 -5.59
CA CYS A 118 -0.90 19.15 -4.18
C CYS A 118 0.25 19.74 -3.34
N PRO A 119 -0.02 20.68 -2.42
CA PRO A 119 1.02 21.30 -1.59
C PRO A 119 1.65 20.34 -0.57
N LYS A 120 1.00 19.19 -0.30
CA LYS A 120 1.57 18.11 0.53
C LYS A 120 2.32 17.07 -0.28
N ALA A 121 2.21 17.09 -1.61
CA ALA A 121 2.94 16.16 -2.45
C ALA A 121 4.41 16.52 -2.45
N VAL A 122 5.20 15.62 -1.87
CA VAL A 122 6.62 15.56 -2.17
C VAL A 122 6.71 15.03 -3.59
N LYS A 123 7.04 15.91 -4.55
CA LYS A 123 7.39 15.47 -5.90
C LYS A 123 8.69 14.70 -5.78
N VAL A 124 8.60 13.38 -5.88
CA VAL A 124 9.80 12.55 -6.02
C VAL A 124 10.36 12.89 -7.39
N GLU A 125 11.48 13.60 -7.41
CA GLU A 125 12.23 13.79 -8.64
C GLU A 125 12.89 12.46 -9.05
N TYR A 126 13.51 12.39 -10.23
CA TYR A 126 14.15 11.17 -10.70
C TYR A 126 15.53 11.02 -10.04
N LEU A 127 15.92 9.77 -9.70
CA LEU A 127 17.20 9.51 -9.02
C LEU A 127 18.41 9.92 -9.87
N SER A 128 18.32 9.81 -11.19
CA SER A 128 19.36 10.25 -12.12
C SER A 128 19.36 11.76 -12.39
N LYS A 129 18.75 12.55 -11.52
CA LYS A 129 18.75 14.01 -11.63
C LYS A 129 20.16 14.53 -11.36
N PRO A 130 20.77 15.29 -12.30
CA PRO A 130 22.06 15.91 -12.04
C PRO A 130 21.90 17.01 -10.98
N ILE A 131 22.66 16.89 -9.90
CA ILE A 131 22.70 17.80 -8.75
C ILE A 131 24.16 18.15 -8.47
N ILE A 132 24.38 19.36 -7.94
CA ILE A 132 25.72 19.80 -7.53
C ILE A 132 25.96 19.32 -6.10
N ASP A 133 27.03 18.55 -5.89
CA ASP A 133 27.43 18.08 -4.57
C ASP A 133 28.05 19.20 -3.70
N SER A 134 28.49 18.86 -2.48
CA SER A 134 29.15 19.81 -1.58
C SER A 134 30.53 20.29 -2.05
N GLU A 135 31.13 19.62 -3.04
CA GLU A 135 32.45 19.90 -3.60
C GLU A 135 32.36 20.66 -4.95
N GLY A 136 31.14 20.84 -5.48
CA GLY A 136 30.88 21.54 -6.74
C GLY A 136 30.83 20.63 -7.98
N ASN A 137 30.89 19.31 -7.83
CA ASN A 137 30.79 18.36 -8.93
C ASN A 137 29.33 18.04 -9.28
N ILE A 138 29.09 17.61 -10.53
CA ILE A 138 27.78 17.17 -10.99
C ILE A 138 27.65 15.67 -10.69
N THR A 139 26.72 15.33 -9.80
CA THR A 139 26.49 13.98 -9.27
C THR A 139 24.99 13.66 -9.37
N GLU A 140 24.59 12.39 -9.39
CA GLU A 140 23.18 12.03 -9.45
C GLU A 140 22.50 12.14 -8.07
N LEU A 141 21.24 12.56 -8.02
CA LEU A 141 20.45 12.65 -6.77
C LEU A 141 20.49 11.33 -5.97
N GLY A 142 20.42 10.19 -6.67
CA GLY A 142 20.48 8.87 -6.05
C GLY A 142 21.77 8.59 -5.29
N GLU A 143 22.91 9.16 -5.71
CA GLU A 143 24.20 9.00 -5.03
C GLU A 143 24.33 9.89 -3.79
N LEU A 144 23.50 10.94 -3.68
CA LEU A 144 23.47 11.87 -2.55
C LEU A 144 22.45 11.47 -1.47
N ILE A 145 21.54 10.54 -1.77
CA ILE A 145 20.63 9.99 -0.77
C ILE A 145 21.42 8.97 0.04
N ALA A 146 21.77 9.32 1.28
CA ALA A 146 22.35 8.38 2.22
C ALA A 146 21.39 7.19 2.40
N ASP A 147 21.81 6.01 1.95
CA ASP A 147 21.18 4.77 2.39
C ASP A 147 21.77 4.44 3.76
N ASP A 148 21.09 4.87 4.81
CA ASP A 148 21.45 4.61 6.22
C ASP A 148 21.57 3.09 6.52
N LYS A 149 21.19 2.22 5.57
CA LYS A 149 21.31 0.76 5.62
C LYS A 149 22.18 0.18 4.49
N ALA A 150 22.92 0.99 3.74
CA ALA A 150 23.85 0.48 2.74
C ALA A 150 24.84 -0.45 3.45
N ILE A 151 24.88 -1.71 3.01
CA ILE A 151 25.90 -2.66 3.45
C ILE A 151 27.23 -2.13 2.94
N ASP A 152 28.12 -1.75 3.86
CA ASP A 152 29.51 -1.52 3.52
C ASP A 152 30.14 -2.85 3.10
N LEU A 153 30.19 -3.04 1.77
CA LEU A 153 30.72 -4.27 1.17
C LEU A 153 32.19 -4.47 1.52
N GLN A 154 32.95 -3.39 1.71
CA GLN A 154 34.35 -3.48 2.07
C GLN A 154 34.52 -3.90 3.52
N ALA A 155 33.81 -3.26 4.46
CA ALA A 155 33.78 -3.67 5.85
C ALA A 155 33.32 -5.14 5.99
N TRP A 156 32.30 -5.55 5.23
CA TRP A 156 31.82 -6.93 5.28
C TRP A 156 32.81 -7.96 4.74
N VAL A 157 33.58 -7.60 3.71
CA VAL A 157 34.65 -8.45 3.18
C VAL A 157 35.81 -8.51 4.19
N GLU A 158 36.21 -7.38 4.76
CA GLU A 158 37.26 -7.31 5.78
C GLU A 158 36.90 -8.13 7.02
N ASP A 159 35.67 -8.02 7.52
CA ASP A 159 35.14 -8.82 8.63
C ASP A 159 35.18 -10.33 8.33
N LYS A 160 34.75 -10.74 7.14
CA LYS A 160 34.84 -12.15 6.72
C LYS A 160 36.29 -12.63 6.63
N THR A 161 37.17 -11.79 6.11
CA THR A 161 38.59 -12.11 5.95
C THR A 161 39.26 -12.23 7.32
N PHE A 162 38.93 -11.33 8.24
CA PHE A 162 39.36 -11.40 9.64
C PHE A 162 38.84 -12.68 10.31
N LEU A 163 37.55 -13.00 10.21
CA LEU A 163 36.98 -14.21 10.80
C LEU A 163 37.61 -15.50 10.24
N LEU A 164 37.92 -15.55 8.95
CA LEU A 164 38.60 -16.69 8.32
C LEU A 164 40.07 -16.83 8.76
N GLY A 165 40.75 -15.71 9.00
CA GLY A 165 42.13 -15.67 9.49
C GLY A 165 42.24 -15.76 11.02
N CYS A 166 41.14 -15.57 11.75
CA CYS A 166 41.13 -15.49 13.19
C CYS A 166 41.25 -16.90 13.80
N PRO A 167 42.21 -17.12 14.71
CA PRO A 167 42.29 -18.36 15.47
C PRO A 167 40.98 -18.63 16.23
N GLN A 168 40.43 -19.84 16.09
CA GLN A 168 39.16 -20.25 16.72
C GLN A 168 39.10 -19.93 18.23
N ARG A 169 40.24 -20.03 18.93
CA ARG A 169 40.36 -19.76 20.37
C ARG A 169 39.99 -18.32 20.75
N LEU A 170 40.28 -17.34 19.88
CA LEU A 170 39.92 -15.93 20.15
C LEU A 170 38.41 -15.70 19.93
N ILE A 171 37.81 -16.42 18.97
CA ILE A 171 36.37 -16.41 18.74
C ILE A 171 35.64 -16.97 19.97
N ASP A 172 36.10 -18.11 20.50
CA ASP A 172 35.52 -18.74 21.69
C ASP A 172 35.60 -17.83 22.93
N ILE A 173 36.72 -17.13 23.10
CA ILE A 173 36.92 -16.14 24.17
C ILE A 173 35.97 -14.94 24.00
N ALA A 174 35.80 -14.45 22.77
CA ALA A 174 34.88 -13.35 22.46
C ALA A 174 33.42 -13.76 22.72
N GLU A 175 33.01 -14.98 22.35
CA GLU A 175 31.68 -15.52 22.64
C GLU A 175 31.42 -15.65 24.15
N LYS A 176 32.40 -16.15 24.91
CA LYS A 176 32.30 -16.20 26.38
C LYS A 176 32.07 -14.82 26.98
N LYS A 177 32.81 -13.81 26.51
CA LYS A 177 32.66 -12.42 26.96
C LYS A 177 31.29 -11.83 26.57
N HIS A 178 30.80 -12.11 25.36
CA HIS A 178 29.47 -11.70 24.91
C HIS A 178 28.35 -12.32 25.74
N ASN A 179 28.50 -13.60 26.10
CA ASN A 179 27.55 -14.36 26.91
C ASN A 179 27.68 -14.08 28.43
N GLY A 180 28.60 -13.20 28.84
CA GLY A 180 28.81 -12.84 30.24
C GLY A 180 29.46 -13.93 31.11
N ILE A 181 30.15 -14.90 30.49
CA ILE A 181 30.84 -16.00 31.18
C ILE A 181 32.23 -15.51 31.63
N ALA A 182 32.61 -15.83 32.86
CA ALA A 182 33.93 -15.48 33.39
C ALA A 182 35.05 -16.22 32.64
N LEU A 183 36.07 -15.46 32.22
CA LEU A 183 37.23 -15.95 31.48
C LEU A 183 38.25 -16.59 32.43
N ASP A 184 38.85 -17.71 32.01
CA ASP A 184 39.93 -18.36 32.75
C ASP A 184 41.21 -17.51 32.72
N HIS A 185 42.12 -17.72 33.69
CA HIS A 185 43.37 -16.95 33.81
C HIS A 185 44.24 -17.03 32.55
N LYS A 186 44.18 -18.15 31.81
CA LYS A 186 44.88 -18.31 30.53
C LYS A 186 44.21 -17.54 29.38
N GLU A 187 42.90 -17.33 29.46
CA GLU A 187 42.11 -16.63 28.44
C GLU A 187 42.24 -15.11 28.59
N GLN A 188 42.39 -14.62 29.83
CA GLN A 188 42.63 -13.20 30.13
C GLN A 188 43.93 -12.68 29.49
N HIS A 189 44.97 -13.51 29.42
CA HIS A 189 46.27 -13.14 28.85
C HIS A 189 46.22 -12.85 27.32
N TYR A 190 45.13 -13.19 26.64
CA TYR A 190 44.94 -12.92 25.20
C TYR A 190 44.14 -11.64 24.92
N ILE A 191 43.65 -10.94 25.95
CA ILE A 191 42.81 -9.73 25.82
C ILE A 191 43.52 -8.47 26.36
N ASP A 192 44.63 -8.62 27.08
CA ASP A 192 45.55 -7.53 27.46
C ASP A 192 46.45 -7.11 26.29
#